data_AF-A0A8J3RTC9-F1
#
_entry.id   AF-A0A8J3RTC9-F1
#
_cell.length_a   1.000
_cell.length_b   1.000
_cell.length_c   1.000
_cell.angle_alpha   90.00
_cell.angle_beta   90.00
_cell.angle_gamma   90.00
#
_symmetry.space_group_name_H-M   'P 1'
#
loop_
_entity.id
_entity.type
_entity.pdbx_description
1 polymer ?
#
loop_
_entity_poly.entity_id
_entity_poly.type
_entity_poly.pdbx_seq_one_letter_code
_entity_poly.pdbx_strand_id
1 'polypeptide(L)'
;MTGCSRRFILQLGGVAAVGALISADAPWTPGERPAGERSPGEEGAFASLRRRWREMPAGAGFDAAAEPYRTRLAELGELAARYRRAMAPGEGSLWPGLPFPSLRATPARLRAMARAYVLPGTGLTGDADLAGAVATGIDHYRRVYAAGADPAGNWWNWQIGAPRQLLDAALLIGPHLTERRRTALLNAVDHFVPEHRLDDYSGTSTAANRVDLCTVTLLRAILGSDPAKAALAVSALSPVFRHVSEGDGFYRDGSFVQHTFVPYQGTYGGTLLSGLATMFAVLRGSPWEITDPDRQIVFDMVERSFAPFIHDGFCMDLVSGRAVGREPYGDHRRGHMIAAAILLLGQAASAAERARWQSMVKGWALRDAHRSMLATAERDDLGFHARLAAVLDDDAIPAADEPAGHRLTAMSARAVHRGPGWCAALSMASDRIGHYEHGNGENLRGWHTGSGMLYWWGRGHGDQYSDCFWPTVDPYRLPGTTVSTRRLADGAGEGWGDTRPPGRWVGGATDGTYAAVGQHLNGLESTLVV
;
A
#
# COMPACT_ATOMS: atom_id res chain seq x y z
N MET A 1 33.36 -16.04 35.08
CA MET A 1 34.64 -15.48 35.60
C MET A 1 35.78 -16.31 35.04
N THR A 2 36.64 -15.64 34.26
CA THR A 2 38.07 -15.93 33.95
C THR A 2 38.51 -17.35 33.57
N GLY A 3 39.06 -17.49 32.34
CA GLY A 3 39.93 -18.61 31.99
C GLY A 3 40.34 -18.66 30.53
N CYS A 4 41.35 -17.87 30.14
CA CYS A 4 42.13 -18.10 28.91
C CYS A 4 43.35 -18.94 29.29
N SER A 5 43.68 -20.02 28.52
CA SER A 5 45.05 -20.35 28.07
C SER A 5 45.26 -21.83 27.63
N ARG A 6 45.59 -22.00 26.33
CA ARG A 6 46.70 -22.78 25.71
C ARG A 6 46.75 -24.33 25.77
N ARG A 7 46.90 -24.91 24.56
CA ARG A 7 48.13 -25.53 23.97
C ARG A 7 48.12 -27.04 23.62
N PHE A 8 48.84 -27.29 22.51
CA PHE A 8 49.62 -28.47 22.08
C PHE A 8 48.92 -29.57 21.26
N ILE A 9 49.53 -30.25 20.27
CA ILE A 9 50.60 -30.05 19.25
C ILE A 9 50.93 -31.45 18.69
N LEU A 10 51.02 -31.55 17.35
CA LEU A 10 51.95 -32.32 16.50
C LEU A 10 51.83 -33.84 16.15
N GLN A 11 52.26 -34.07 14.89
CA GLN A 11 53.04 -35.18 14.27
C GLN A 11 52.24 -36.33 13.60
N LEU A 12 52.61 -36.88 12.42
CA LEU A 12 53.69 -36.66 11.43
C LEU A 12 53.46 -37.55 10.17
N GLY A 13 54.00 -37.13 9.02
CA GLY A 13 54.52 -37.99 7.90
C GLY A 13 53.60 -38.19 6.69
N GLY A 14 53.98 -38.04 5.42
CA GLY A 14 55.26 -37.76 4.74
C GLY A 14 55.30 -38.41 3.34
N VAL A 15 56.09 -37.86 2.39
CA VAL A 15 56.45 -38.29 1.00
C VAL A 15 55.59 -37.66 -0.13
N ALA A 16 55.96 -36.56 -0.82
CA ALA A 16 57.02 -36.28 -1.86
C ALA A 16 56.66 -36.79 -3.28
N ALA A 17 56.93 -36.17 -4.44
CA ALA A 17 57.43 -34.88 -4.95
C ALA A 17 57.13 -34.85 -6.49
N VAL A 18 56.93 -33.71 -7.17
CA VAL A 18 57.80 -33.02 -8.18
C VAL A 18 56.79 -32.24 -9.08
N GLY A 19 56.92 -30.99 -9.55
CA GLY A 19 57.96 -29.96 -9.56
C GLY A 19 57.79 -29.12 -10.84
N ALA A 20 57.59 -27.80 -10.73
CA ALA A 20 58.10 -26.74 -11.63
C ALA A 20 57.49 -25.37 -11.25
N LEU A 21 58.34 -24.46 -10.78
CA LEU A 21 58.10 -23.04 -10.50
C LEU A 21 58.46 -22.22 -11.75
N ILE A 22 57.62 -21.25 -12.12
CA ILE A 22 58.07 -19.94 -12.62
C ILE A 22 57.13 -18.86 -12.06
N SER A 23 57.67 -17.97 -11.23
CA SER A 23 57.07 -16.72 -10.81
C SER A 23 57.21 -15.66 -11.92
N ALA A 24 56.18 -14.84 -12.13
CA ALA A 24 56.36 -13.46 -12.57
C ALA A 24 55.12 -12.63 -12.22
N ASP A 25 55.37 -11.55 -11.49
CA ASP A 25 54.44 -10.49 -11.16
C ASP A 25 53.71 -9.96 -12.39
N ALA A 26 52.38 -9.91 -12.31
CA ALA A 26 51.54 -9.02 -13.10
C ALA A 26 50.46 -8.46 -12.17
N PRO A 27 50.23 -7.13 -12.14
CA PRO A 27 49.13 -6.57 -11.39
C PRO A 27 47.82 -7.11 -11.96
N TRP A 28 47.01 -7.74 -11.11
CA TRP A 28 45.62 -8.03 -11.43
C TRP A 28 44.88 -6.70 -11.55
N THR A 29 44.73 -6.21 -12.77
CA THR A 29 43.74 -5.17 -13.07
C THR A 29 42.37 -5.84 -13.08
N PRO A 30 41.40 -5.39 -12.26
CA PRO A 30 40.01 -5.76 -12.48
C PRO A 30 39.64 -5.23 -13.86
N GLY A 31 39.37 -6.13 -14.80
CA GLY A 31 38.75 -5.73 -16.06
C GLY A 31 37.39 -5.12 -15.71
N GLU A 32 37.29 -3.80 -15.85
CA GLU A 32 36.00 -3.11 -15.89
C GLU A 32 35.19 -3.77 -16.99
N ARG A 33 34.13 -4.50 -16.60
CA ARG A 33 33.08 -4.86 -17.55
C ARG A 33 32.52 -3.55 -18.11
N PRO A 34 32.37 -3.41 -19.43
CA PRO A 34 31.68 -2.25 -19.97
C PRO A 34 30.28 -2.17 -19.36
N ALA A 35 29.93 -1.00 -18.83
CA ALA A 35 28.60 -0.71 -18.32
C ALA A 35 27.58 -0.91 -19.44
N GLY A 36 26.92 -2.06 -19.48
CA GLY A 36 25.87 -2.33 -20.47
C GLY A 36 25.63 -3.80 -20.84
N GLU A 37 26.60 -4.71 -20.65
CA GLU A 37 26.37 -6.13 -20.96
C GLU A 37 25.80 -6.89 -19.75
N ARG A 38 24.53 -7.29 -19.88
CA ARG A 38 23.76 -8.03 -18.87
C ARG A 38 24.17 -9.49 -18.87
N SER A 39 24.21 -10.11 -17.69
CA SER A 39 24.36 -11.56 -17.64
C SER A 39 23.06 -12.26 -18.10
N PRO A 40 23.14 -13.43 -18.76
CA PRO A 40 21.96 -14.21 -19.13
C PRO A 40 21.03 -14.53 -17.94
N GLY A 41 21.58 -14.63 -16.72
CA GLY A 41 20.82 -14.83 -15.48
C GLY A 41 19.96 -13.63 -15.09
N GLU A 42 20.45 -12.40 -15.26
CA GLU A 42 19.71 -11.17 -14.94
C GLU A 42 18.57 -10.93 -15.93
N GLU A 43 18.77 -11.21 -17.20
CA GLU A 43 17.73 -11.05 -18.22
C GLU A 43 16.59 -12.06 -18.03
N GLY A 44 16.92 -13.29 -17.64
CA GLY A 44 15.95 -14.31 -17.21
C GLY A 44 15.19 -13.90 -15.93
N ALA A 45 15.86 -13.24 -14.98
CA ALA A 45 15.22 -12.71 -13.77
C ALA A 45 14.18 -11.63 -14.12
N PHE A 46 14.53 -10.63 -14.94
CA PHE A 46 13.59 -9.59 -15.36
C PHE A 46 12.41 -10.13 -16.18
N ALA A 47 12.64 -11.14 -17.02
CA ALA A 47 11.54 -11.83 -17.72
C ALA A 47 10.56 -12.48 -16.73
N SER A 48 11.06 -13.07 -15.64
CA SER A 48 10.22 -13.64 -14.59
C SER A 48 9.48 -12.58 -13.78
N LEU A 49 10.10 -11.44 -13.48
CA LEU A 49 9.42 -10.31 -12.82
C LEU A 49 8.29 -9.75 -13.70
N ARG A 50 8.54 -9.55 -15.00
CA ARG A 50 7.50 -9.11 -15.96
C ARG A 50 6.32 -10.07 -16.00
N ARG A 51 6.58 -11.38 -16.03
CA ARG A 51 5.54 -12.41 -16.02
C ARG A 51 4.69 -12.33 -14.75
N ARG A 52 5.31 -12.34 -13.57
CA ARG A 52 4.58 -12.24 -12.28
C ARG A 52 3.77 -10.96 -12.18
N TRP A 53 4.34 -9.82 -12.58
CA TRP A 53 3.62 -8.55 -12.58
C TRP A 53 2.37 -8.59 -13.48
N ARG A 54 2.46 -9.22 -14.66
CA ARG A 54 1.32 -9.39 -15.58
C ARG A 54 0.24 -10.33 -15.04
N GLU A 55 0.62 -11.33 -14.27
CA GLU A 55 -0.30 -12.30 -13.67
C GLU A 55 -1.03 -11.74 -12.44
N MET A 56 -0.45 -10.73 -11.77
CA MET A 56 -1.02 -10.15 -10.54
C MET A 56 -2.47 -9.66 -10.66
N PRO A 57 -2.87 -8.89 -11.69
CA PRO A 57 -4.24 -8.36 -11.81
C PRO A 57 -5.30 -9.45 -12.00
N ALA A 58 -4.86 -10.63 -12.43
CA ALA A 58 -5.69 -11.81 -12.66
C ALA A 58 -5.71 -12.69 -11.41
N GLY A 59 -4.57 -12.75 -10.68
CA GLY A 59 -4.34 -13.73 -9.64
C GLY A 59 -3.98 -15.09 -10.24
N ALA A 60 -3.20 -15.90 -9.53
CA ALA A 60 -3.00 -17.29 -9.91
C ALA A 60 -4.30 -18.08 -9.61
N GLY A 61 -4.74 -18.92 -10.56
CA GLY A 61 -5.72 -19.97 -10.29
C GLY A 61 -7.20 -19.62 -10.45
N PHE A 62 -7.58 -18.50 -11.09
CA PHE A 62 -8.97 -18.30 -11.49
C PHE A 62 -9.22 -18.86 -12.89
N ASP A 63 -10.40 -19.44 -13.11
CA ASP A 63 -10.86 -19.87 -14.43
C ASP A 63 -11.55 -18.69 -15.12
N ALA A 64 -10.91 -18.15 -16.16
CA ALA A 64 -11.43 -17.03 -16.93
C ALA A 64 -12.74 -17.34 -17.68
N ALA A 65 -13.04 -18.62 -17.91
CA ALA A 65 -14.29 -19.06 -18.53
C ALA A 65 -15.43 -19.24 -17.53
N ALA A 66 -15.13 -19.36 -16.24
CA ALA A 66 -16.13 -19.49 -15.18
C ALA A 66 -16.77 -18.15 -14.82
N GLU A 67 -18.02 -18.19 -14.34
CA GLU A 67 -18.59 -17.03 -13.64
C GLU A 67 -17.94 -16.85 -12.26
N PRO A 68 -17.80 -15.61 -11.76
CA PRO A 68 -18.19 -14.35 -12.40
C PRO A 68 -17.14 -13.76 -13.37
N TYR A 69 -15.98 -14.40 -13.50
CA TYR A 69 -14.82 -13.88 -14.24
C TYR A 69 -15.10 -13.64 -15.71
N ARG A 70 -15.80 -14.56 -16.37
CA ARG A 70 -16.19 -14.45 -17.78
C ARG A 70 -16.92 -13.13 -18.05
N THR A 71 -17.92 -12.81 -17.23
CA THR A 71 -18.69 -11.56 -17.36
C THR A 71 -17.83 -10.33 -17.11
N ARG A 72 -17.05 -10.32 -16.01
CA ARG A 72 -16.22 -9.17 -15.62
C ARG A 72 -15.11 -8.87 -16.62
N LEU A 73 -14.50 -9.90 -17.20
CA LEU A 73 -13.48 -9.75 -18.23
C LEU A 73 -14.08 -9.19 -19.52
N ALA A 74 -15.27 -9.63 -19.92
CA ALA A 74 -15.99 -9.06 -21.07
C ALA A 74 -16.33 -7.57 -20.85
N GLU A 75 -16.80 -7.18 -19.65
CA GLU A 75 -17.06 -5.78 -19.29
C GLU A 75 -15.80 -4.90 -19.39
N LEU A 76 -14.65 -5.41 -18.93
CA LEU A 76 -13.36 -4.73 -19.09
C LEU A 76 -12.98 -4.57 -20.56
N GLY A 77 -13.21 -5.60 -21.38
CA GLY A 77 -13.06 -5.56 -22.83
C GLY A 77 -13.87 -4.44 -23.48
N GLU A 78 -15.17 -4.39 -23.19
CA GLU A 78 -16.07 -3.35 -23.70
C GLU A 78 -15.66 -1.95 -23.25
N LEU A 79 -15.23 -1.79 -21.99
CA LEU A 79 -14.71 -0.53 -21.50
C LEU A 79 -13.46 -0.08 -22.26
N ALA A 80 -12.51 -1.00 -22.46
CA ALA A 80 -11.29 -0.73 -23.21
C ALA A 80 -11.57 -0.42 -24.69
N ALA A 81 -12.51 -1.12 -25.33
CA ALA A 81 -12.95 -0.84 -26.69
C ALA A 81 -13.57 0.56 -26.80
N ARG A 82 -14.39 0.98 -25.82
CA ARG A 82 -14.92 2.36 -25.75
C ARG A 82 -13.80 3.39 -25.61
N TYR A 83 -12.83 3.16 -24.72
CA TYR A 83 -11.69 4.07 -24.58
C TYR A 83 -10.86 4.15 -25.86
N ARG A 84 -10.58 3.02 -26.53
CA ARG A 84 -9.87 3.00 -27.82
C ARG A 84 -10.62 3.80 -28.89
N ARG A 85 -11.92 3.55 -29.07
CA ARG A 85 -12.76 4.26 -30.07
C ARG A 85 -12.83 5.76 -29.83
N ALA A 86 -12.88 6.20 -28.57
CA ALA A 86 -12.96 7.61 -28.20
C ALA A 86 -11.59 8.31 -28.12
N MET A 87 -10.47 7.59 -28.26
CA MET A 87 -9.14 8.16 -28.16
C MET A 87 -8.85 9.05 -29.37
N ALA A 88 -8.61 10.33 -29.13
CA ALA A 88 -8.35 11.33 -30.16
C ALA A 88 -7.20 12.22 -29.70
N PRO A 89 -5.93 11.83 -29.99
CA PRO A 89 -4.76 12.63 -29.63
C PRO A 89 -4.84 14.03 -30.25
N GLY A 90 -5.02 15.06 -29.43
CA GLY A 90 -5.05 16.47 -29.83
C GLY A 90 -4.13 17.32 -28.95
N GLU A 91 -4.00 18.62 -29.23
CA GLU A 91 -2.98 19.44 -28.56
C GLU A 91 -3.09 19.50 -27.04
N GLY A 92 -4.31 19.58 -26.51
CA GLY A 92 -4.58 19.74 -25.07
C GLY A 92 -5.25 18.54 -24.38
N SER A 93 -5.45 17.41 -25.08
CA SER A 93 -6.07 16.22 -24.48
C SER A 93 -5.77 14.94 -25.29
N LEU A 94 -5.83 13.78 -24.62
CA LEU A 94 -5.81 12.47 -25.30
C LEU A 94 -7.23 11.92 -25.56
N TRP A 95 -8.19 12.34 -24.74
CA TRP A 95 -9.61 12.03 -24.90
C TRP A 95 -10.44 13.31 -24.81
N PRO A 96 -11.46 13.48 -25.68
CA PRO A 96 -12.42 14.57 -25.56
C PRO A 96 -13.05 14.63 -24.17
N GLY A 97 -13.20 15.85 -23.63
CA GLY A 97 -13.73 16.09 -22.28
C GLY A 97 -12.74 15.79 -21.14
N LEU A 98 -11.49 15.42 -21.46
CA LEU A 98 -10.44 15.18 -20.46
C LEU A 98 -9.19 16.03 -20.76
N PRO A 99 -9.24 17.35 -20.49
CA PRO A 99 -8.11 18.25 -20.77
C PRO A 99 -6.90 17.92 -19.90
N PHE A 100 -5.71 18.17 -20.45
CA PHE A 100 -4.46 18.14 -19.69
C PHE A 100 -4.51 19.11 -18.50
N PRO A 101 -3.85 18.77 -17.37
CA PRO A 101 -2.86 17.70 -17.24
C PRO A 101 -3.47 16.30 -17.00
N SER A 102 -4.71 16.15 -16.52
CA SER A 102 -5.41 14.86 -16.38
C SER A 102 -4.61 13.72 -15.70
N LEU A 103 -3.75 14.05 -14.74
CA LEU A 103 -2.73 13.15 -14.13
C LEU A 103 -3.25 11.87 -13.49
N ARG A 104 -4.57 11.76 -13.28
CA ARG A 104 -5.22 10.55 -12.74
C ARG A 104 -5.95 9.78 -13.84
N ALA A 105 -6.87 10.45 -14.54
CA ALA A 105 -7.80 9.79 -15.45
C ALA A 105 -7.13 9.30 -16.74
N THR A 106 -6.18 10.05 -17.31
CA THR A 106 -5.51 9.65 -18.57
C THR A 106 -4.65 8.40 -18.37
N PRO A 107 -3.74 8.35 -17.37
CA PRO A 107 -3.01 7.12 -17.06
C PRO A 107 -3.93 5.94 -16.70
N ALA A 108 -5.06 6.18 -16.02
CA ALA A 108 -6.02 5.13 -15.65
C ALA A 108 -6.68 4.47 -16.86
N ARG A 109 -7.09 5.27 -17.86
CA ARG A 109 -7.67 4.74 -19.11
C ARG A 109 -6.67 3.91 -19.89
N LEU A 110 -5.43 4.39 -20.01
CA LEU A 110 -4.34 3.66 -20.67
C LEU A 110 -4.05 2.33 -19.98
N ARG A 111 -4.01 2.33 -18.64
CA ARG A 111 -3.84 1.12 -17.84
C ARG A 111 -5.00 0.14 -18.01
N ALA A 112 -6.25 0.60 -18.03
CA ALA A 112 -7.42 -0.25 -18.26
C ALA A 112 -7.37 -0.92 -19.64
N MET A 113 -7.02 -0.18 -20.69
CA MET A 113 -6.80 -0.74 -22.04
C MET A 113 -5.68 -1.78 -22.03
N ALA A 114 -4.55 -1.51 -21.37
CA ALA A 114 -3.44 -2.45 -21.27
C ALA A 114 -3.80 -3.73 -20.49
N ARG A 115 -4.63 -3.63 -19.44
CA ARG A 115 -5.18 -4.79 -18.72
C ARG A 115 -6.09 -5.63 -19.62
N ALA A 116 -6.97 -4.98 -20.40
CA ALA A 116 -7.82 -5.69 -21.35
C ALA A 116 -7.01 -6.45 -22.41
N TYR A 117 -5.87 -5.90 -22.83
CA TYR A 117 -4.95 -6.54 -23.77
C TYR A 117 -4.30 -7.82 -23.21
N VAL A 118 -3.93 -7.86 -21.91
CA VAL A 118 -3.22 -9.03 -21.33
C VAL A 118 -4.13 -10.08 -20.72
N LEU A 119 -5.29 -9.69 -20.20
CA LEU A 119 -6.17 -10.61 -19.50
C LEU A 119 -6.96 -11.47 -20.50
N PRO A 120 -7.12 -12.78 -20.24
CA PRO A 120 -7.92 -13.67 -21.09
C PRO A 120 -9.41 -13.26 -21.06
N GLY A 121 -10.18 -13.67 -22.07
CA GLY A 121 -11.64 -13.55 -22.06
C GLY A 121 -12.19 -12.13 -22.25
N THR A 122 -11.34 -11.13 -22.51
CA THR A 122 -11.76 -9.74 -22.70
C THR A 122 -12.26 -9.43 -24.11
N GLY A 123 -12.11 -10.37 -25.05
CA GLY A 123 -12.34 -10.11 -26.48
C GLY A 123 -11.27 -9.24 -27.14
N LEU A 124 -10.31 -8.71 -26.37
CA LEU A 124 -9.19 -7.89 -26.84
C LEU A 124 -7.82 -8.47 -26.43
N THR A 125 -7.82 -9.70 -25.89
CA THR A 125 -6.59 -10.39 -25.46
C THR A 125 -5.64 -10.54 -26.64
N GLY A 126 -4.44 -9.97 -26.54
CA GLY A 126 -3.45 -10.00 -27.61
C GLY A 126 -3.73 -9.10 -28.81
N ASP A 127 -4.76 -8.25 -28.78
CA ASP A 127 -5.07 -7.31 -29.87
C ASP A 127 -3.93 -6.28 -30.04
N ALA A 128 -3.17 -6.44 -31.14
CA ALA A 128 -2.02 -5.60 -31.47
C ALA A 128 -2.38 -4.13 -31.69
N ASP A 129 -3.59 -3.85 -32.20
CA ASP A 129 -4.03 -2.46 -32.39
C ASP A 129 -4.37 -1.81 -31.06
N LEU A 130 -4.96 -2.54 -30.11
CA LEU A 130 -5.19 -2.02 -28.76
C LEU A 130 -3.87 -1.69 -28.07
N ALA A 131 -2.89 -2.60 -28.15
CA ALA A 131 -1.55 -2.35 -27.63
C ALA A 131 -0.87 -1.15 -28.32
N GLY A 132 -1.02 -1.03 -29.65
CA GLY A 132 -0.55 0.11 -30.43
C GLY A 132 -1.20 1.44 -30.03
N ALA A 133 -2.50 1.42 -29.71
CA ALA A 133 -3.23 2.58 -29.20
C ALA A 133 -2.70 3.00 -27.82
N VAL A 134 -2.47 2.06 -26.90
CA VAL A 134 -1.86 2.35 -25.59
C VAL A 134 -0.47 2.95 -25.76
N ALA A 135 0.39 2.35 -26.60
CA ALA A 135 1.73 2.87 -26.88
C ALA A 135 1.70 4.30 -27.45
N THR A 136 0.74 4.58 -28.33
CA THR A 136 0.52 5.91 -28.91
C THR A 136 0.04 6.91 -27.85
N GLY A 137 -0.89 6.50 -26.98
CA GLY A 137 -1.37 7.33 -25.88
C GLY A 137 -0.28 7.68 -24.87
N ILE A 138 0.58 6.71 -24.49
CA ILE A 138 1.74 6.95 -23.63
C ILE A 138 2.71 7.95 -24.28
N ASP A 139 3.04 7.78 -25.56
CA ASP A 139 3.95 8.70 -26.28
C ASP A 139 3.33 10.09 -26.43
N HIS A 140 2.02 10.19 -26.68
CA HIS A 140 1.31 11.46 -26.76
C HIS A 140 1.27 12.18 -25.41
N TYR A 141 1.09 11.44 -24.32
CA TYR A 141 1.00 11.99 -22.97
C TYR A 141 2.31 12.62 -22.47
N ARG A 142 3.43 12.45 -23.19
CA ARG A 142 4.69 13.18 -22.96
C ARG A 142 4.54 14.70 -23.07
N ARG A 143 3.46 15.21 -23.68
CA ARG A 143 3.09 16.64 -23.61
C ARG A 143 2.83 17.13 -22.19
N VAL A 144 2.50 16.22 -21.27
CA VAL A 144 2.29 16.49 -19.85
C VAL A 144 3.42 15.88 -19.03
N TYR A 145 3.71 14.59 -19.24
CA TYR A 145 4.62 13.81 -18.40
C TYR A 145 5.90 13.46 -19.17
N ALA A 146 6.87 14.38 -19.17
CA ALA A 146 8.17 14.22 -19.83
C ALA A 146 9.32 14.74 -18.96
N ALA A 147 10.54 14.28 -19.25
CA ALA A 147 11.75 14.85 -18.66
C ALA A 147 11.84 16.35 -19.03
N GLY A 148 12.12 17.19 -18.04
CA GLY A 148 12.16 18.64 -18.19
C GLY A 148 10.81 19.35 -18.11
N ALA A 149 9.69 18.63 -17.88
CA ALA A 149 8.42 19.27 -17.59
C ALA A 149 8.38 19.78 -16.14
N ASP A 150 7.74 20.94 -15.94
CA ASP A 150 7.55 21.55 -14.63
C ASP A 150 6.32 20.95 -13.93
N PRO A 151 6.49 20.27 -12.77
CA PRO A 151 5.36 19.70 -12.06
C PRO A 151 4.53 20.82 -11.39
N ALA A 152 3.22 20.79 -11.61
CA ALA A 152 2.27 21.69 -10.96
C ALA A 152 1.29 20.94 -10.04
N GLY A 153 0.89 21.60 -8.94
CA GLY A 153 -0.05 21.03 -7.97
C GLY A 153 0.58 19.93 -7.11
N ASN A 154 -0.21 18.90 -6.80
CA ASN A 154 0.21 17.86 -5.85
C ASN A 154 1.34 16.97 -6.39
N TRP A 155 2.51 17.01 -5.73
CA TRP A 155 3.70 16.20 -6.03
C TRP A 155 3.39 14.71 -6.21
N TRP A 156 2.45 14.17 -5.43
CA TRP A 156 2.07 12.76 -5.45
C TRP A 156 1.60 12.32 -6.84
N ASN A 157 0.90 13.20 -7.57
CA ASN A 157 0.42 12.87 -8.92
C ASN A 157 1.60 12.63 -9.88
N TRP A 158 2.69 13.37 -9.71
CA TRP A 158 3.87 13.32 -10.57
C TRP A 158 4.85 12.22 -10.16
N GLN A 159 4.97 11.91 -8.87
CA GLN A 159 5.97 10.95 -8.39
C GLN A 159 5.42 9.54 -8.14
N ILE A 160 4.11 9.40 -7.93
CA ILE A 160 3.48 8.12 -7.57
C ILE A 160 2.31 7.81 -8.51
N GLY A 161 1.32 8.72 -8.58
CA GLY A 161 0.04 8.46 -9.24
C GLY A 161 0.13 8.16 -10.74
N ALA A 162 0.67 9.09 -11.52
CA ALA A 162 0.86 8.96 -12.96
C ALA A 162 1.94 7.92 -13.32
N PRO A 163 3.18 7.97 -12.79
CA PRO A 163 4.24 7.05 -13.21
C PRO A 163 3.88 5.58 -12.96
N ARG A 164 3.27 5.25 -11.82
CA ARG A 164 2.87 3.86 -11.53
C ARG A 164 1.92 3.31 -12.59
N GLN A 165 0.95 4.11 -13.03
CA GLN A 165 -0.04 3.68 -14.02
C GLN A 165 0.53 3.63 -15.44
N LEU A 166 1.38 4.59 -15.81
CA LEU A 166 2.04 4.60 -17.12
C LEU A 166 3.04 3.44 -17.27
N LEU A 167 3.84 3.18 -16.23
CA LEU A 167 4.77 2.06 -16.21
C LEU A 167 4.05 0.71 -16.22
N ASP A 168 2.97 0.56 -15.46
CA ASP A 168 2.16 -0.66 -15.51
C ASP A 168 1.58 -0.87 -16.92
N ALA A 169 0.94 0.15 -17.51
CA ALA A 169 0.43 0.06 -18.87
C ALA A 169 1.51 -0.33 -19.89
N ALA A 170 2.70 0.27 -19.80
CA ALA A 170 3.86 -0.05 -20.63
C ALA A 170 4.34 -1.50 -20.47
N LEU A 171 4.43 -2.00 -19.23
CA LEU A 171 4.85 -3.37 -18.93
C LEU A 171 3.86 -4.41 -19.46
N LEU A 172 2.57 -4.13 -19.34
CA LEU A 172 1.51 -5.02 -19.82
C LEU A 172 1.56 -5.17 -21.35
N ILE A 173 1.68 -4.06 -22.11
CA ILE A 173 1.76 -4.13 -23.57
C ILE A 173 3.12 -4.62 -24.12
N GLY A 174 4.17 -4.63 -23.29
CA GLY A 174 5.45 -5.26 -23.63
C GLY A 174 6.11 -4.78 -24.94
N PRO A 175 6.35 -5.68 -25.92
CA PRO A 175 7.17 -5.38 -27.11
C PRO A 175 6.55 -4.32 -28.04
N HIS A 176 5.28 -3.98 -27.86
CA HIS A 176 4.61 -2.91 -28.62
C HIS A 176 5.12 -1.50 -28.27
N LEU A 177 5.84 -1.34 -27.16
CA LEU A 177 6.54 -0.10 -26.82
C LEU A 177 7.92 -0.08 -27.49
N THR A 178 8.06 0.73 -28.54
CA THR A 178 9.36 0.90 -29.23
C THR A 178 10.44 1.41 -28.27
N GLU A 179 11.71 1.13 -28.59
CA GLU A 179 12.87 1.59 -27.81
C GLU A 179 12.77 3.08 -27.48
N ARG A 180 12.50 3.91 -28.50
CA ARG A 180 12.34 5.36 -28.34
C ARG A 180 11.28 5.73 -27.31
N ARG A 181 10.10 5.10 -27.37
CA ARG A 181 8.97 5.40 -26.48
C ARG A 181 9.26 4.93 -25.07
N ARG A 182 9.87 3.74 -24.93
CA ARG A 182 10.31 3.18 -23.65
C ARG A 182 11.32 4.09 -22.97
N THR A 183 12.40 4.45 -23.66
CA THR A 183 13.45 5.32 -23.13
C THR A 183 12.90 6.70 -22.73
N ALA A 184 11.98 7.28 -23.52
CA ALA A 184 11.37 8.54 -23.15
C ALA A 184 10.51 8.46 -21.87
N LEU A 185 9.76 7.37 -21.67
CA LEU A 185 9.01 7.15 -20.44
C LEU A 185 9.95 6.93 -19.24
N LEU A 186 11.01 6.12 -19.40
CA LEU A 186 12.00 5.89 -18.35
C LEU A 186 12.67 7.20 -17.93
N ASN A 187 13.09 8.04 -18.89
CA ASN A 187 13.68 9.35 -18.63
C ASN A 187 12.71 10.30 -17.91
N ALA A 188 11.42 10.27 -18.27
CA ALA A 188 10.40 11.06 -17.58
C ALA A 188 10.24 10.61 -16.12
N VAL A 189 10.24 9.29 -15.87
CA VAL A 189 10.20 8.74 -14.51
C VAL A 189 11.45 9.12 -13.73
N ASP A 190 12.65 9.01 -14.31
CA ASP A 190 13.89 9.39 -13.64
C ASP A 190 13.97 10.89 -13.34
N HIS A 191 13.33 11.75 -14.15
CA HIS A 191 13.21 13.19 -13.89
C HIS A 191 12.34 13.49 -12.67
N PHE A 192 11.18 12.85 -12.55
CA PHE A 192 10.25 13.10 -11.42
C PHE A 192 10.57 12.28 -10.17
N VAL A 193 11.18 11.11 -10.33
CA VAL A 193 11.58 10.18 -9.27
C VAL A 193 13.08 9.85 -9.44
N PRO A 194 13.97 10.84 -9.28
CA PRO A 194 15.40 10.60 -9.30
C PRO A 194 15.82 9.75 -8.09
N GLU A 195 16.94 9.05 -8.20
CA GLU A 195 17.40 8.09 -7.18
C GLU A 195 17.51 8.71 -5.79
N HIS A 196 17.96 9.97 -5.70
CA HIS A 196 18.11 10.70 -4.44
C HIS A 196 16.81 10.87 -3.65
N ARG A 197 15.63 10.63 -4.27
CA ARG A 197 14.35 10.58 -3.55
C ARG A 197 14.27 9.41 -2.57
N LEU A 198 15.15 8.41 -2.70
CA LEU A 198 15.21 7.24 -1.86
C LEU A 198 16.40 7.25 -0.88
N ASP A 199 17.29 8.25 -0.96
CA ASP A 199 18.45 8.40 -0.06
C ASP A 199 17.99 8.57 1.39
N ASP A 200 17.23 9.63 1.66
CA ASP A 200 16.79 9.97 3.01
C ASP A 200 15.37 9.47 3.30
N TYR A 201 15.18 8.79 4.43
CA TYR A 201 13.86 8.39 4.94
C TYR A 201 13.20 9.56 5.68
N SER A 202 12.83 10.60 4.93
CA SER A 202 12.29 11.85 5.48
C SER A 202 11.30 12.53 4.53
N GLY A 203 10.59 13.54 5.04
CA GLY A 203 9.65 14.36 4.29
C GLY A 203 8.58 13.52 3.59
N THR A 204 8.57 13.56 2.26
CA THR A 204 7.60 12.84 1.42
C THR A 204 8.05 11.42 1.02
N SER A 205 9.16 10.92 1.58
CA SER A 205 9.73 9.59 1.30
C SER A 205 9.79 8.71 2.55
N THR A 206 8.66 8.63 3.27
CA THR A 206 8.46 7.82 4.48
C THR A 206 7.28 6.86 4.32
N ALA A 207 7.30 5.77 5.08
CA ALA A 207 6.19 4.81 5.23
C ALA A 207 5.47 4.48 3.90
N ALA A 208 4.18 4.80 3.77
CA ALA A 208 3.41 4.45 2.58
C ALA A 208 3.96 5.10 1.30
N ASN A 209 4.38 6.37 1.38
CA ASN A 209 4.97 7.07 0.26
C ASN A 209 6.31 6.44 -0.15
N ARG A 210 7.13 6.00 0.81
CA ARG A 210 8.38 5.27 0.52
C ARG A 210 8.11 4.00 -0.26
N VAL A 211 7.13 3.20 0.16
CA VAL A 211 6.76 1.95 -0.53
C VAL A 211 6.25 2.22 -1.95
N ASP A 212 5.44 3.26 -2.15
CA ASP A 212 4.96 3.67 -3.47
C ASP A 212 6.11 4.12 -4.38
N LEU A 213 7.05 4.92 -3.87
CA LEU A 213 8.24 5.33 -4.61
C LEU A 213 9.11 4.12 -4.98
N CYS A 214 9.33 3.19 -4.05
CA CYS A 214 10.05 1.93 -4.32
C CYS A 214 9.32 1.09 -5.39
N THR A 215 7.99 1.05 -5.37
CA THR A 215 7.19 0.35 -6.39
C THR A 215 7.36 1.00 -7.76
N VAL A 216 7.33 2.33 -7.86
CA VAL A 216 7.59 3.06 -9.11
C VAL A 216 9.00 2.76 -9.62
N THR A 217 10.03 2.83 -8.76
CA THR A 217 11.41 2.51 -9.10
C THR A 217 11.56 1.06 -9.56
N LEU A 218 10.88 0.11 -8.93
CA LEU A 218 10.87 -1.29 -9.34
C LEU A 218 10.23 -1.46 -10.73
N LEU A 219 9.08 -0.83 -10.99
CA LEU A 219 8.43 -0.91 -12.30
C LEU A 219 9.30 -0.32 -13.40
N ARG A 220 9.96 0.80 -13.12
CA ARG A 220 10.95 1.43 -13.99
C ARG A 220 12.12 0.47 -14.24
N ALA A 221 12.61 -0.22 -13.21
CA ALA A 221 13.68 -1.20 -13.33
C ALA A 221 13.26 -2.40 -14.19
N ILE A 222 12.05 -2.93 -13.99
CA ILE A 222 11.51 -4.06 -14.76
C ILE A 222 11.32 -3.69 -16.24
N LEU A 223 10.85 -2.47 -16.53
CA LEU A 223 10.64 -1.99 -17.89
C LEU A 223 11.98 -1.77 -18.62
N GLY A 224 12.98 -1.21 -17.93
CA GLY A 224 14.33 -0.98 -18.46
C GLY A 224 15.25 -2.20 -18.42
N SER A 225 14.90 -3.25 -17.67
CA SER A 225 15.79 -4.36 -17.29
C SER A 225 17.07 -3.84 -16.61
N ASP A 226 16.88 -2.98 -15.59
CA ASP A 226 17.93 -2.24 -14.89
C ASP A 226 18.20 -2.85 -13.50
N PRO A 227 19.28 -3.66 -13.34
CA PRO A 227 19.56 -4.38 -12.10
C PRO A 227 19.90 -3.44 -10.93
N ALA A 228 20.50 -2.29 -11.19
CA ALA A 228 20.87 -1.32 -10.16
C ALA A 228 19.62 -0.67 -9.56
N LYS A 229 18.66 -0.25 -10.40
CA LYS A 229 17.40 0.30 -9.90
C LYS A 229 16.51 -0.75 -9.22
N ALA A 230 16.56 -2.01 -9.65
CA ALA A 230 15.87 -3.09 -8.94
C ALA A 230 16.46 -3.29 -7.53
N ALA A 231 17.79 -3.27 -7.40
CA ALA A 231 18.47 -3.33 -6.11
C ALA A 231 18.14 -2.11 -5.23
N LEU A 232 18.15 -0.91 -5.80
CA LEU A 232 17.78 0.33 -5.10
C LEU A 232 16.35 0.29 -4.57
N ALA A 233 15.39 -0.15 -5.40
CA ALA A 233 13.99 -0.26 -4.99
C ALA A 233 13.79 -1.19 -3.79
N VAL A 234 14.59 -2.25 -3.69
CA VAL A 234 14.52 -3.23 -2.60
C VAL A 234 15.24 -2.74 -1.35
N SER A 235 16.47 -2.23 -1.48
CA SER A 235 17.22 -1.73 -0.32
C SER A 235 16.55 -0.51 0.32
N ALA A 236 15.89 0.33 -0.48
CA ALA A 236 15.18 1.51 0.02
C ALA A 236 13.92 1.19 0.85
N LEU A 237 13.49 -0.08 0.91
CA LEU A 237 12.41 -0.53 1.79
C LEU A 237 12.86 -0.78 3.23
N SER A 238 14.14 -1.09 3.48
CA SER A 238 14.63 -1.47 4.82
C SER A 238 14.20 -0.51 5.95
N PRO A 239 14.22 0.83 5.77
CA PRO A 239 13.74 1.75 6.81
C PRO A 239 12.25 1.63 7.13
N VAL A 240 11.42 1.18 6.17
CA VAL A 240 9.96 1.01 6.34
C VAL A 240 9.62 -0.10 7.34
N PHE A 241 10.47 -1.13 7.42
CA PHE A 241 10.21 -2.31 8.25
C PHE A 241 10.42 -2.05 9.74
N ARG A 242 11.22 -1.04 10.09
CA ARG A 242 11.61 -0.79 11.47
C ARG A 242 10.51 -0.11 12.26
N HIS A 243 10.49 -0.38 13.56
CA HIS A 243 9.69 0.41 14.47
C HIS A 243 10.24 1.82 14.61
N VAL A 244 9.34 2.79 14.66
CA VAL A 244 9.63 4.18 15.01
C VAL A 244 9.18 4.49 16.44
N SER A 245 9.76 5.54 17.01
CA SER A 245 9.36 6.13 18.29
C SER A 245 8.68 7.49 18.14
N GLU A 246 8.76 8.07 16.95
CA GLU A 246 8.16 9.36 16.57
C GLU A 246 7.95 9.40 15.04
N GLY A 247 7.04 10.25 14.59
CA GLY A 247 6.74 10.44 13.16
C GLY A 247 6.12 9.21 12.49
N ASP A 248 6.42 9.08 11.19
CA ASP A 248 5.77 8.14 10.27
C ASP A 248 6.28 6.71 10.42
N GLY A 249 5.36 5.75 10.54
CA GLY A 249 5.67 4.32 10.53
C GLY A 249 4.95 3.51 11.60
N PHE A 250 5.42 2.28 11.80
CA PHE A 250 4.90 1.35 12.80
C PHE A 250 5.53 1.58 14.16
N TYR A 251 4.72 1.61 15.20
CA TYR A 251 5.18 1.64 16.60
C TYR A 251 5.05 0.26 17.22
N ARG A 252 5.84 -0.01 18.27
CA ARG A 252 5.84 -1.29 19.00
C ARG A 252 4.48 -1.67 19.56
N ASP A 253 3.65 -0.69 19.91
CA ASP A 253 2.32 -0.90 20.47
C ASP A 253 1.27 -1.26 19.41
N GLY A 254 1.61 -1.28 18.12
CA GLY A 254 0.68 -1.50 17.01
C GLY A 254 0.12 -0.22 16.39
N SER A 255 0.51 0.97 16.87
CA SER A 255 0.16 2.22 16.20
C SER A 255 0.80 2.30 14.82
N PHE A 256 0.10 2.89 13.87
CA PHE A 256 0.65 3.33 12.59
C PHE A 256 0.30 4.80 12.38
N VAL A 257 1.33 5.61 12.15
CA VAL A 257 1.20 7.05 11.92
C VAL A 257 1.71 7.39 10.52
N GLN A 258 1.02 8.31 9.86
CA GLN A 258 1.49 8.97 8.64
C GLN A 258 1.21 10.48 8.76
N HIS A 259 1.93 11.29 7.98
CA HIS A 259 1.86 12.75 8.05
C HIS A 259 2.20 13.28 9.44
N THR A 260 3.18 12.60 10.05
CA THR A 260 3.81 12.88 11.34
C THR A 260 2.90 12.70 12.55
N PHE A 261 1.61 13.01 12.45
CA PHE A 261 0.70 13.19 13.60
C PHE A 261 -0.67 12.52 13.44
N VAL A 262 -0.89 11.75 12.37
CA VAL A 262 -2.22 11.21 12.03
C VAL A 262 -2.24 9.68 12.09
N PRO A 263 -3.11 9.06 12.91
CA PRO A 263 -3.36 7.62 12.90
C PRO A 263 -4.00 7.20 11.58
N TYR A 264 -3.36 6.28 10.87
CA TYR A 264 -3.63 6.12 9.42
C TYR A 264 -3.65 4.67 8.92
N GLN A 265 -3.90 3.69 9.78
CA GLN A 265 -3.97 2.27 9.42
C GLN A 265 -4.93 2.01 8.25
N GLY A 266 -6.11 2.63 8.26
CA GLY A 266 -7.19 2.37 7.31
C GLY A 266 -6.91 2.81 5.86
N THR A 267 -5.91 3.66 5.65
CA THR A 267 -5.68 4.31 4.35
C THR A 267 -4.22 4.32 3.94
N TYR A 268 -3.33 5.16 4.52
CA TYR A 268 -1.90 5.07 4.21
C TYR A 268 -1.31 3.74 4.67
N GLY A 269 -1.69 3.21 5.84
CA GLY A 269 -1.28 1.90 6.31
C GLY A 269 -1.74 0.78 5.37
N GLY A 270 -2.99 0.82 4.91
CA GLY A 270 -3.51 -0.12 3.91
C GLY A 270 -2.81 -0.01 2.55
N THR A 271 -2.47 1.21 2.12
CA THR A 271 -1.64 1.46 0.91
C THR A 271 -0.25 0.83 1.07
N LEU A 272 0.41 1.07 2.20
CA LEU A 272 1.71 0.48 2.53
C LEU A 272 1.63 -1.05 2.50
N LEU A 273 0.64 -1.65 3.16
CA LEU A 273 0.49 -3.10 3.24
C LEU A 273 0.25 -3.72 1.85
N SER A 274 -0.57 -3.08 1.03
CA SER A 274 -0.84 -3.49 -0.35
C SER A 274 0.40 -3.42 -1.23
N GLY A 275 1.19 -2.34 -1.11
CA GLY A 275 2.44 -2.16 -1.84
C GLY A 275 3.49 -3.19 -1.43
N LEU A 276 3.67 -3.42 -0.12
CA LEU A 276 4.59 -4.44 0.37
C LEU A 276 4.17 -5.85 -0.07
N ALA A 277 2.89 -6.22 0.08
CA ALA A 277 2.38 -7.52 -0.38
C ALA A 277 2.65 -7.75 -1.88
N THR A 278 2.47 -6.70 -2.68
CA THR A 278 2.80 -6.70 -4.11
C THR A 278 4.30 -6.93 -4.34
N MET A 279 5.17 -6.19 -3.67
CA MET A 279 6.62 -6.32 -3.83
C MET A 279 7.11 -7.71 -3.38
N PHE A 280 6.63 -8.24 -2.26
CA PHE A 280 6.93 -9.61 -1.81
C PHE A 280 6.50 -10.66 -2.85
N ALA A 281 5.32 -10.52 -3.44
CA ALA A 281 4.82 -11.48 -4.43
C ALA A 281 5.65 -11.45 -5.73
N VAL A 282 5.99 -10.26 -6.22
CA VAL A 282 6.69 -10.09 -7.50
C VAL A 282 8.15 -10.53 -7.40
N LEU A 283 8.82 -10.15 -6.31
CA LEU A 283 10.27 -10.35 -6.13
C LEU A 283 10.67 -11.74 -5.64
N ARG A 284 9.74 -12.57 -5.17
CA ARG A 284 10.00 -13.90 -4.59
C ARG A 284 10.88 -14.78 -5.47
N GLY A 285 11.96 -15.36 -4.96
CA GLY A 285 12.86 -16.23 -5.73
C GLY A 285 13.57 -15.54 -6.90
N SER A 286 13.57 -14.21 -6.96
CA SER A 286 14.44 -13.44 -7.86
C SER A 286 15.73 -13.04 -7.11
N PRO A 287 16.77 -12.58 -7.83
CA PRO A 287 17.97 -12.02 -7.20
C PRO A 287 17.70 -10.82 -6.29
N TRP A 288 16.53 -10.17 -6.41
CA TRP A 288 16.10 -9.03 -5.61
C TRP A 288 14.96 -9.42 -4.65
N GLU A 289 14.86 -10.68 -4.24
CA GLU A 289 13.93 -11.07 -3.18
C GLU A 289 14.17 -10.26 -1.91
N ILE A 290 13.10 -9.82 -1.25
CA ILE A 290 13.19 -9.04 -0.01
C ILE A 290 13.59 -9.98 1.13
N THR A 291 14.86 -9.98 1.51
CA THR A 291 15.43 -10.85 2.56
C THR A 291 15.78 -10.13 3.86
N ASP A 292 15.48 -8.85 3.98
CA ASP A 292 15.70 -8.08 5.21
C ASP A 292 14.99 -8.77 6.40
N PRO A 293 15.71 -9.12 7.49
CA PRO A 293 15.10 -9.81 8.63
C PRO A 293 14.01 -8.97 9.32
N ASP A 294 14.09 -7.63 9.27
CA ASP A 294 13.09 -6.74 9.85
C ASP A 294 11.75 -6.86 9.11
N ARG A 295 11.68 -7.51 7.94
CA ARG A 295 10.40 -7.81 7.26
C ARG A 295 9.39 -8.52 8.15
N GLN A 296 9.85 -9.29 9.13
CA GLN A 296 8.99 -9.97 10.09
C GLN A 296 8.12 -8.97 10.88
N ILE A 297 8.60 -7.75 11.13
CA ILE A 297 7.82 -6.69 11.77
C ILE A 297 6.55 -6.39 10.96
N VAL A 298 6.62 -6.38 9.62
CA VAL A 298 5.44 -6.16 8.77
C VAL A 298 4.43 -7.29 8.93
N PHE A 299 4.90 -8.54 9.00
CA PHE A 299 4.04 -9.70 9.21
C PHE A 299 3.38 -9.65 10.59
N ASP A 300 4.13 -9.31 11.63
CA ASP A 300 3.60 -9.13 12.99
C ASP A 300 2.56 -8.00 13.07
N MET A 301 2.71 -6.96 12.26
CA MET A 301 1.79 -5.82 12.21
C MET A 301 0.43 -6.14 11.58
N VAL A 302 0.30 -7.24 10.82
CA VAL A 302 -1.02 -7.72 10.35
C VAL A 302 -1.96 -7.91 11.53
N GLU A 303 -1.52 -8.65 12.55
CA GLU A 303 -2.32 -8.96 13.73
C GLU A 303 -2.25 -7.85 14.80
N ARG A 304 -1.13 -7.12 14.88
CA ARG A 304 -0.91 -6.11 15.94
C ARG A 304 -1.43 -4.71 15.63
N SER A 305 -1.44 -4.32 14.35
CA SER A 305 -1.76 -2.97 13.88
C SER A 305 -3.02 -2.92 13.04
N PHE A 306 -3.20 -3.82 12.08
CA PHE A 306 -4.34 -3.77 11.16
C PHE A 306 -5.59 -4.47 11.71
N ALA A 307 -5.48 -5.74 12.08
CA ALA A 307 -6.60 -6.56 12.53
C ALA A 307 -7.43 -5.92 13.66
N PRO A 308 -6.85 -5.23 14.68
CA PRO A 308 -7.65 -4.64 15.74
C PRO A 308 -8.66 -3.59 15.27
N PHE A 309 -8.42 -2.93 14.13
CA PHE A 309 -9.29 -1.90 13.57
C PHE A 309 -10.18 -2.42 12.43
N ILE A 310 -10.23 -3.73 12.19
CA ILE A 310 -11.22 -4.36 11.30
C ILE A 310 -12.34 -4.96 12.15
N HIS A 311 -13.59 -4.62 11.84
CA HIS A 311 -14.77 -5.20 12.45
C HIS A 311 -15.72 -5.66 11.34
N ASP A 312 -16.12 -6.93 11.35
CA ASP A 312 -17.06 -7.52 10.39
C ASP A 312 -16.77 -7.17 8.91
N GLY A 313 -15.50 -7.04 8.54
CA GLY A 313 -15.06 -6.73 7.17
C GLY A 313 -14.74 -5.26 6.87
N PHE A 314 -15.21 -4.30 7.69
CA PHE A 314 -14.91 -2.88 7.49
C PHE A 314 -13.77 -2.38 8.40
N CYS A 315 -13.07 -1.35 7.94
CA CYS A 315 -12.03 -0.68 8.72
C CYS A 315 -12.58 0.56 9.43
N MET A 316 -12.43 0.63 10.75
CA MET A 316 -12.98 1.69 11.59
C MET A 316 -12.44 3.08 11.20
N ASP A 317 -13.31 4.10 11.20
CA ASP A 317 -12.98 5.43 10.69
C ASP A 317 -11.94 6.21 11.50
N LEU A 318 -11.78 5.91 12.80
CA LEU A 318 -10.81 6.59 13.66
C LEU A 318 -9.34 6.47 13.20
N VAL A 319 -9.03 5.56 12.27
CA VAL A 319 -7.70 5.36 11.68
C VAL A 319 -7.65 5.67 10.18
N SER A 320 -8.59 6.48 9.68
CA SER A 320 -8.72 6.79 8.25
C SER A 320 -8.28 8.20 7.86
N GLY A 321 -7.90 9.05 8.82
CA GLY A 321 -7.47 10.43 8.59
C GLY A 321 -8.55 11.25 7.86
N ARG A 322 -8.13 12.12 6.92
CA ARG A 322 -9.06 12.92 6.10
C ARG A 322 -9.91 12.13 5.11
N ALA A 323 -9.71 10.81 5.00
CA ALA A 323 -10.45 9.96 4.07
C ALA A 323 -11.85 9.59 4.58
N VAL A 324 -12.18 9.92 5.83
CA VAL A 324 -13.53 9.81 6.37
C VAL A 324 -14.51 10.61 5.48
N GLY A 325 -15.65 10.01 5.18
CA GLY A 325 -16.69 10.68 4.38
C GLY A 325 -16.40 10.94 2.90
N ARG A 326 -15.32 10.40 2.33
CA ARG A 326 -15.07 10.49 0.86
C ARG A 326 -16.21 9.89 0.02
N GLU A 327 -16.77 8.80 0.51
CA GLU A 327 -17.87 8.07 -0.13
C GLU A 327 -18.65 7.27 0.93
N PRO A 328 -19.95 7.05 0.74
CA PRO A 328 -20.70 6.08 1.54
C PRO A 328 -20.04 4.71 1.51
N TYR A 329 -19.98 4.04 2.66
CA TYR A 329 -19.36 2.71 2.81
C TYR A 329 -17.86 2.64 2.42
N GLY A 330 -17.15 3.78 2.49
CA GLY A 330 -15.72 3.80 2.26
C GLY A 330 -14.91 3.00 3.29
N ASP A 331 -15.42 2.83 4.50
CA ASP A 331 -14.85 2.00 5.59
C ASP A 331 -14.83 0.52 5.23
N HIS A 332 -15.90 0.00 4.64
CA HIS A 332 -15.96 -1.35 4.07
C HIS A 332 -14.90 -1.53 2.99
N ARG A 333 -14.83 -0.58 2.03
CA ARG A 333 -13.82 -0.61 0.96
C ARG A 333 -12.38 -0.63 1.50
N ARG A 334 -12.10 0.12 2.58
CA ARG A 334 -10.79 0.11 3.25
C ARG A 334 -10.51 -1.23 3.93
N GLY A 335 -11.50 -1.83 4.58
CA GLY A 335 -11.37 -3.15 5.19
C GLY A 335 -11.12 -4.25 4.14
N HIS A 336 -11.82 -4.21 3.01
CA HIS A 336 -11.61 -5.11 1.88
C HIS A 336 -10.21 -4.99 1.28
N MET A 337 -9.71 -3.76 1.12
CA MET A 337 -8.34 -3.50 0.66
C MET A 337 -7.30 -4.11 1.62
N ILE A 338 -7.50 -3.98 2.93
CA ILE A 338 -6.61 -4.57 3.94
C ILE A 338 -6.67 -6.10 3.88
N ALA A 339 -7.88 -6.69 3.78
CA ALA A 339 -8.05 -8.14 3.63
C ALA A 339 -7.35 -8.66 2.35
N ALA A 340 -7.48 -7.95 1.23
CA ALA A 340 -6.82 -8.28 -0.02
C ALA A 340 -5.29 -8.29 0.11
N ALA A 341 -4.74 -7.27 0.79
CA ALA A 341 -3.31 -7.17 1.05
C ALA A 341 -2.82 -8.30 1.96
N ILE A 342 -3.58 -8.65 3.01
CA ILE A 342 -3.25 -9.75 3.94
C ILE A 342 -3.21 -11.10 3.22
N LEU A 343 -4.22 -11.41 2.39
CA LEU A 343 -4.24 -12.68 1.65
C LEU A 343 -3.08 -12.78 0.64
N LEU A 344 -2.71 -11.66 -0.01
CA LEU A 344 -1.57 -11.63 -0.91
C LEU A 344 -0.24 -11.79 -0.15
N LEU A 345 -0.09 -11.09 0.97
CA LEU A 345 1.09 -11.17 1.84
C LEU A 345 1.30 -12.58 2.38
N GLY A 346 0.22 -13.28 2.72
CA GLY A 346 0.24 -14.66 3.20
C GLY A 346 0.94 -15.64 2.27
N GLN A 347 1.10 -15.32 0.98
CA GLN A 347 1.87 -16.15 0.05
C GLN A 347 3.40 -16.10 0.30
N ALA A 348 3.89 -15.06 0.99
CA ALA A 348 5.30 -14.90 1.38
C ALA A 348 5.54 -15.19 2.88
N ALA A 349 4.47 -15.32 3.66
CA ALA A 349 4.54 -15.61 5.09
C ALA A 349 4.80 -17.10 5.37
N SER A 350 5.09 -17.42 6.63
CA SER A 350 5.14 -18.83 7.06
C SER A 350 3.78 -19.51 6.90
N ALA A 351 3.76 -20.84 6.84
CA ALA A 351 2.53 -21.61 6.76
C ALA A 351 1.59 -21.32 7.95
N ALA A 352 2.14 -21.10 9.14
CA ALA A 352 1.38 -20.80 10.35
C ALA A 352 0.73 -19.41 10.31
N GLU A 353 1.48 -18.38 9.88
CA GLU A 353 0.92 -17.03 9.70
C GLU A 353 -0.17 -17.02 8.63
N ARG A 354 0.11 -17.64 7.47
CA ARG A 354 -0.85 -17.75 6.38
C ARG A 354 -2.16 -18.39 6.84
N ALA A 355 -2.10 -19.49 7.60
CA ALA A 355 -3.29 -20.17 8.11
C ALA A 355 -4.12 -19.26 9.05
N ARG A 356 -3.46 -18.55 9.98
CA ARG A 356 -4.16 -17.59 10.87
C ARG A 356 -4.80 -16.45 10.09
N TRP A 357 -4.10 -15.91 9.10
CA TRP A 357 -4.59 -14.79 8.29
C TRP A 357 -5.76 -15.19 7.38
N GLN A 358 -5.72 -16.37 6.78
CA GLN A 358 -6.84 -16.90 6.01
C GLN A 358 -8.07 -17.10 6.90
N SER A 359 -7.89 -17.70 8.09
CA SER A 359 -8.97 -17.89 9.06
C SER A 359 -9.60 -16.56 9.51
N MET A 360 -8.76 -15.56 9.78
CA MET A 360 -9.17 -14.20 10.15
C MET A 360 -9.96 -13.51 9.02
N VAL A 361 -9.43 -13.51 7.80
CA VAL A 361 -10.12 -12.89 6.65
C VAL A 361 -11.42 -13.64 6.30
N LYS A 362 -11.46 -14.97 6.43
CA LYS A 362 -12.69 -15.77 6.27
C LYS A 362 -13.77 -15.32 7.25
N GLY A 363 -13.40 -15.14 8.52
CA GLY A 363 -14.30 -14.62 9.56
C GLY A 363 -14.86 -13.24 9.21
N TRP A 364 -14.01 -12.31 8.81
CA TRP A 364 -14.44 -10.97 8.38
C TRP A 364 -15.39 -11.02 7.19
N ALA A 365 -15.04 -11.77 6.15
CA ALA A 365 -15.84 -11.86 4.92
C ALA A 365 -17.23 -12.47 5.16
N LEU A 366 -17.35 -13.45 6.06
CA LEU A 366 -18.64 -14.07 6.41
C LEU A 366 -19.52 -13.16 7.28
N ARG A 367 -18.94 -12.24 8.05
CA ARG A 367 -19.69 -11.29 8.89
C ARG A 367 -20.01 -9.97 8.21
N ASP A 368 -19.41 -9.71 7.05
CA ASP A 368 -19.64 -8.50 6.24
C ASP A 368 -21.01 -8.50 5.55
N ALA A 369 -22.04 -8.22 6.35
CA ALA A 369 -23.44 -8.28 5.93
C ALA A 369 -23.88 -7.06 5.11
N HIS A 370 -23.22 -5.92 5.26
CA HIS A 370 -23.65 -4.65 4.65
C HIS A 370 -23.01 -4.40 3.29
N ARG A 371 -21.77 -4.84 3.09
CA ARG A 371 -21.07 -4.74 1.81
C ARG A 371 -20.22 -5.98 1.57
N SER A 372 -20.86 -7.07 1.16
CA SER A 372 -20.19 -8.34 0.83
C SER A 372 -18.81 -8.15 0.20
N MET A 373 -17.79 -8.57 0.95
CA MET A 373 -16.39 -8.51 0.54
C MET A 373 -16.16 -9.27 -0.76
N LEU A 374 -16.78 -10.44 -0.92
CA LEU A 374 -16.69 -11.25 -2.13
C LEU A 374 -17.33 -10.54 -3.33
N ALA A 375 -18.57 -10.07 -3.21
CA ALA A 375 -19.26 -9.38 -4.31
C ALA A 375 -18.59 -8.05 -4.71
N THR A 376 -17.92 -7.39 -3.76
CA THR A 376 -17.13 -6.19 -4.05
C THR A 376 -15.82 -6.55 -4.75
N ALA A 377 -15.12 -7.57 -4.28
CA ALA A 377 -13.91 -8.08 -4.93
C ALA A 377 -14.17 -8.54 -6.38
N GLU A 378 -15.32 -9.16 -6.64
CA GLU A 378 -15.73 -9.56 -7.99
C GLU A 378 -15.69 -8.40 -8.99
N ARG A 379 -16.08 -7.20 -8.55
CA ARG A 379 -16.13 -6.00 -9.39
C ARG A 379 -14.78 -5.30 -9.50
N ASP A 380 -14.07 -5.21 -8.38
CA ASP A 380 -12.96 -4.27 -8.25
C ASP A 380 -11.57 -4.93 -8.38
N ASP A 381 -11.44 -6.21 -7.97
CA ASP A 381 -10.18 -6.95 -7.94
C ASP A 381 -10.40 -8.47 -8.07
N LEU A 382 -10.38 -8.96 -9.31
CA LEU A 382 -10.54 -10.39 -9.62
C LEU A 382 -9.48 -11.28 -8.97
N GLY A 383 -8.26 -10.77 -8.78
CA GLY A 383 -7.20 -11.50 -8.12
C GLY A 383 -7.49 -11.69 -6.63
N PHE A 384 -8.02 -10.66 -5.97
CA PHE A 384 -8.51 -10.78 -4.60
C PHE A 384 -9.73 -11.69 -4.52
N HIS A 385 -10.70 -11.55 -5.44
CA HIS A 385 -11.87 -12.41 -5.51
C HIS A 385 -11.48 -13.89 -5.54
N ALA A 386 -10.56 -14.28 -6.43
CA ALA A 386 -10.09 -15.66 -6.53
C ALA A 386 -9.44 -16.18 -5.23
N ARG A 387 -8.60 -15.36 -4.58
CA ARG A 387 -7.99 -15.73 -3.30
C ARG A 387 -9.02 -15.87 -2.19
N LEU A 388 -10.02 -14.98 -2.15
CA LEU A 388 -11.06 -14.99 -1.14
C LEU A 388 -12.05 -16.13 -1.34
N ALA A 389 -12.50 -16.37 -2.57
CA ALA A 389 -13.37 -17.49 -2.92
C ALA A 389 -12.74 -18.83 -2.50
N ALA A 390 -11.46 -19.05 -2.84
CA ALA A 390 -10.74 -20.26 -2.42
C ALA A 390 -10.66 -20.41 -0.89
N VAL A 391 -10.55 -19.31 -0.14
CA VAL A 391 -10.56 -19.34 1.33
C VAL A 391 -11.96 -19.63 1.89
N LEU A 392 -13.01 -19.08 1.28
CA LEU A 392 -14.40 -19.30 1.67
C LEU A 392 -14.83 -20.75 1.42
N ASP A 393 -14.47 -21.29 0.25
CA ASP A 393 -14.84 -22.64 -0.21
C ASP A 393 -14.08 -23.78 0.51
N ASP A 394 -12.95 -23.49 1.16
CA ASP A 394 -12.16 -24.50 1.87
C ASP A 394 -12.65 -24.71 3.31
N ASP A 395 -13.39 -25.79 3.55
CA ASP A 395 -13.92 -26.20 4.86
C ASP A 395 -12.81 -26.50 5.90
N ALA A 396 -11.57 -26.76 5.47
CA ALA A 396 -10.45 -26.96 6.40
C ALA A 396 -9.96 -25.64 7.01
N ILE A 397 -10.32 -24.49 6.42
CA ILE A 397 -10.03 -23.17 6.97
C ILE A 397 -11.20 -22.74 7.86
N PRO A 398 -11.04 -22.71 9.20
CA PRO A 398 -12.08 -22.24 10.09
C PRO A 398 -12.27 -20.72 9.92
N ALA A 399 -13.50 -20.24 10.08
CA ALA A 399 -13.75 -18.81 10.20
C ALA A 399 -13.42 -18.36 11.64
N ALA A 400 -12.42 -17.50 11.81
CA ALA A 400 -12.07 -17.00 13.14
C ALA A 400 -13.07 -15.95 13.62
N ASP A 401 -13.40 -16.01 14.91
CA ASP A 401 -14.04 -14.91 15.62
C ASP A 401 -13.05 -13.74 15.81
N GLU A 402 -13.61 -12.54 15.94
CA GLU A 402 -12.80 -11.41 16.40
C GLU A 402 -12.48 -11.56 17.88
N PRO A 403 -11.21 -11.41 18.30
CA PRO A 403 -10.84 -11.59 19.70
C PRO A 403 -11.55 -10.57 20.60
N ALA A 404 -12.26 -11.07 21.62
CA ALA A 404 -12.77 -10.24 22.70
C ALA A 404 -11.63 -9.61 23.50
N GLY A 405 -11.91 -8.49 24.18
CA GLY A 405 -10.97 -7.78 25.03
C GLY A 405 -10.61 -6.40 24.50
N HIS A 406 -9.46 -5.88 24.94
CA HIS A 406 -9.07 -4.50 24.71
C HIS A 406 -7.68 -4.35 24.07
N ARG A 407 -7.63 -3.55 23.00
CA ARG A 407 -6.40 -3.10 22.36
C ARG A 407 -6.23 -1.60 22.57
N LEU A 408 -5.15 -1.23 23.25
CA LEU A 408 -4.72 0.16 23.39
C LEU A 408 -3.48 0.41 22.53
N THR A 409 -3.56 1.35 21.59
CA THR A 409 -2.45 1.83 20.78
C THR A 409 -2.16 3.28 21.18
N ALA A 410 -1.48 3.43 22.33
CA ALA A 410 -1.24 4.69 23.01
C ALA A 410 -0.38 5.68 22.20
N MET A 411 0.47 5.20 21.28
CA MET A 411 1.28 6.06 20.40
C MET A 411 0.44 6.79 19.35
N SER A 412 -0.69 6.21 18.95
CA SER A 412 -1.67 6.84 18.05
C SER A 412 -2.89 7.42 18.78
N ALA A 413 -2.92 7.35 20.12
CA ALA A 413 -4.08 7.78 20.91
C ALA A 413 -5.39 7.13 20.42
N ARG A 414 -5.35 5.82 20.15
CA ARG A 414 -6.49 5.01 19.73
C ARG A 414 -6.69 3.82 20.66
N ALA A 415 -7.94 3.39 20.80
CA ALA A 415 -8.28 2.20 21.56
C ALA A 415 -9.45 1.47 20.90
N VAL A 416 -9.48 0.15 21.01
CA VAL A 416 -10.59 -0.70 20.54
C VAL A 416 -10.94 -1.70 21.62
N HIS A 417 -12.23 -1.84 21.93
CA HIS A 417 -12.74 -2.80 22.88
C HIS A 417 -13.82 -3.67 22.24
N ARG A 418 -13.73 -4.98 22.39
CA ARG A 418 -14.72 -5.95 21.90
C ARG A 418 -15.30 -6.74 23.07
N GLY A 419 -16.62 -6.69 23.19
CA GLY A 419 -17.39 -7.52 24.10
C GLY A 419 -18.36 -8.45 23.35
N PRO A 420 -19.10 -9.31 24.05
CA PRO A 420 -20.08 -10.18 23.42
C PRO A 420 -21.16 -9.37 22.67
N GLY A 421 -21.14 -9.42 21.33
CA GLY A 421 -22.14 -8.78 20.47
C GLY A 421 -22.01 -7.26 20.31
N TRP A 422 -20.89 -6.67 20.72
CA TRP A 422 -20.62 -5.24 20.50
C TRP A 422 -19.12 -4.94 20.40
N CYS A 423 -18.80 -3.87 19.70
CA CYS A 423 -17.45 -3.32 19.58
C CYS A 423 -17.50 -1.81 19.82
N ALA A 424 -16.49 -1.24 20.47
CA ALA A 424 -16.31 0.19 20.61
C ALA A 424 -14.89 0.61 20.27
N ALA A 425 -14.72 1.81 19.74
CA ALA A 425 -13.42 2.37 19.42
C ALA A 425 -13.33 3.83 19.85
N LEU A 426 -12.22 4.21 20.47
CA LEU A 426 -12.00 5.53 21.06
C LEU A 426 -10.94 6.29 20.28
N SER A 427 -11.29 7.51 19.86
CA SER A 427 -10.42 8.44 19.12
C SER A 427 -10.07 9.66 19.97
N MET A 428 -8.79 9.78 20.31
CA MET A 428 -8.25 10.87 21.13
C MET A 428 -7.20 11.68 20.36
N ALA A 429 -6.70 12.75 20.98
CA ALA A 429 -5.65 13.62 20.47
C ALA A 429 -4.72 14.02 21.62
N SER A 430 -3.45 14.29 21.30
CA SER A 430 -2.38 14.59 22.28
C SER A 430 -1.29 15.45 21.66
N ASP A 431 -0.26 15.78 22.44
CA ASP A 431 0.98 16.43 21.96
C ASP A 431 1.68 15.69 20.81
N ARG A 432 1.36 14.40 20.61
CA ARG A 432 1.87 13.55 19.51
C ARG A 432 0.91 13.40 18.34
N ILE A 433 -0.40 13.58 18.57
CA ILE A 433 -1.47 13.18 17.62
C ILE A 433 -2.49 14.29 17.48
N GLY A 434 -2.73 14.73 16.25
CA GLY A 434 -3.67 15.82 15.95
C GLY A 434 -5.11 15.49 16.30
N HIS A 435 -5.92 16.53 16.54
CA HIS A 435 -7.38 16.38 16.64
C HIS A 435 -7.97 15.75 15.37
N TYR A 436 -7.51 16.19 14.21
CA TYR A 436 -7.95 15.72 12.91
C TYR A 436 -6.97 16.14 11.81
N GLU A 437 -7.16 15.57 10.61
CA GLU A 437 -6.48 16.00 9.41
C GLU A 437 -7.48 16.60 8.42
N HIS A 438 -7.16 17.78 7.88
CA HIS A 438 -7.74 18.31 6.65
C HIS A 438 -6.63 18.63 5.64
N GLY A 439 -6.99 18.64 4.36
CA GLY A 439 -6.04 18.89 3.28
C GLY A 439 -6.65 18.51 1.93
N ASN A 440 -6.18 19.12 0.83
CA ASN A 440 -6.75 18.92 -0.51
C ASN A 440 -8.28 19.17 -0.61
N GLY A 441 -8.86 20.00 0.26
CA GLY A 441 -10.31 20.21 0.34
C GLY A 441 -11.09 19.08 1.01
N GLU A 442 -10.42 18.13 1.67
CA GLU A 442 -11.02 16.99 2.34
C GLU A 442 -11.17 17.23 3.85
N ASN A 443 -12.22 16.64 4.45
CA ASN A 443 -12.47 16.63 5.90
C ASN A 443 -12.49 18.00 6.58
N LEU A 444 -13.06 19.02 5.93
CA LEU A 444 -13.06 20.41 6.41
C LEU A 444 -13.75 20.63 7.76
N ARG A 445 -14.56 19.68 8.24
CA ARG A 445 -15.32 19.77 9.51
C ARG A 445 -15.01 18.65 10.49
N GLY A 446 -13.85 18.00 10.34
CA GLY A 446 -13.43 16.89 11.22
C GLY A 446 -12.91 17.32 12.60
N TRP A 447 -13.02 18.59 12.97
CA TRP A 447 -12.36 19.25 14.12
C TRP A 447 -12.36 18.44 15.42
N HIS A 448 -13.47 17.77 15.72
CA HIS A 448 -13.71 17.12 16.99
C HIS A 448 -13.56 15.59 16.95
N THR A 449 -13.10 15.02 15.83
CA THR A 449 -12.95 13.56 15.67
C THR A 449 -11.88 12.96 16.60
N GLY A 450 -10.96 13.77 17.13
CA GLY A 450 -9.98 13.39 18.17
C GLY A 450 -10.30 13.94 19.57
N SER A 451 -11.49 14.48 19.82
CA SER A 451 -11.90 15.05 21.11
C SER A 451 -12.55 14.01 22.04
N GLY A 452 -12.00 12.78 22.07
CA GLY A 452 -12.56 11.67 22.83
C GLY A 452 -13.78 11.05 22.16
N MET A 453 -13.82 11.04 20.82
CA MET A 453 -14.96 10.48 20.08
C MET A 453 -15.04 8.96 20.30
N LEU A 454 -16.19 8.50 20.79
CA LEU A 454 -16.47 7.09 21.04
C LEU A 454 -17.37 6.53 19.94
N TYR A 455 -16.77 5.71 19.09
CA TYR A 455 -17.47 4.88 18.12
C TYR A 455 -17.97 3.62 18.81
N TRP A 456 -19.14 3.11 18.41
CA TRP A 456 -19.58 1.79 18.80
C TRP A 456 -20.50 1.15 17.75
N TRP A 457 -20.47 -0.18 17.71
CA TRP A 457 -21.27 -1.01 16.83
C TRP A 457 -21.90 -2.11 17.65
N GLY A 458 -23.22 -2.28 17.49
CA GLY A 458 -23.93 -3.47 17.95
C GLY A 458 -23.88 -4.56 16.88
N ARG A 459 -24.13 -5.81 17.28
CA ARG A 459 -24.25 -6.95 16.35
C ARG A 459 -25.17 -6.61 15.17
N GLY A 460 -24.65 -6.74 13.95
CA GLY A 460 -25.39 -6.51 12.71
C GLY A 460 -25.48 -5.04 12.26
N HIS A 461 -24.92 -4.09 13.01
CA HIS A 461 -25.00 -2.66 12.71
C HIS A 461 -23.66 -2.08 12.19
N GLY A 462 -23.01 -2.80 11.27
CA GLY A 462 -21.77 -2.36 10.61
C GLY A 462 -21.92 -1.21 9.61
N ASP A 463 -23.10 -0.60 9.52
CA ASP A 463 -23.48 0.51 8.64
C ASP A 463 -23.54 1.88 9.35
N GLN A 464 -23.45 1.90 10.69
CA GLN A 464 -23.65 3.07 11.55
C GLN A 464 -22.85 4.32 11.13
N TYR A 465 -21.61 4.16 10.67
CA TYR A 465 -20.74 5.26 10.21
C TYR A 465 -20.53 5.24 8.69
N SER A 466 -21.14 4.29 8.00
CA SER A 466 -20.96 3.99 6.58
C SER A 466 -22.05 4.63 5.71
N ASP A 467 -23.30 4.59 6.17
CA ASP A 467 -24.47 5.06 5.40
C ASP A 467 -24.69 6.56 5.54
N CYS A 468 -23.91 7.33 4.79
CA CYS A 468 -23.99 8.80 4.76
C CYS A 468 -23.88 9.49 6.13
N PHE A 469 -23.26 8.86 7.14
CA PHE A 469 -23.02 9.45 8.46
C PHE A 469 -22.22 10.76 8.35
N TRP A 470 -21.02 10.72 7.78
CA TRP A 470 -20.12 11.86 7.67
C TRP A 470 -20.68 13.11 6.96
N PRO A 471 -21.41 12.98 5.83
CA PRO A 471 -22.03 14.14 5.20
C PRO A 471 -23.27 14.68 5.93
N THR A 472 -23.82 13.99 6.92
CA THR A 472 -25.09 14.37 7.57
C THR A 472 -24.99 14.64 9.07
N VAL A 473 -23.96 14.13 9.75
CA VAL A 473 -23.74 14.32 11.18
C VAL A 473 -23.53 15.79 11.52
N ASP A 474 -24.04 16.24 12.67
CA ASP A 474 -23.66 17.53 13.25
C ASP A 474 -22.20 17.45 13.73
N PRO A 475 -21.25 18.15 13.08
CA PRO A 475 -19.83 18.06 13.43
C PRO A 475 -19.53 18.59 14.84
N TYR A 476 -20.45 19.33 15.47
CA TYR A 476 -20.32 19.82 16.84
C TYR A 476 -20.84 18.83 17.90
N ARG A 477 -21.39 17.68 17.50
CA ARG A 477 -22.03 16.70 18.40
C ARG A 477 -21.62 15.27 18.09
N LEU A 478 -20.32 15.07 17.87
CA LEU A 478 -19.76 13.74 17.68
C LEU A 478 -19.87 12.91 18.98
N PRO A 479 -20.19 11.61 18.88
CA PRO A 479 -20.51 10.76 20.02
C PRO A 479 -19.37 10.71 21.03
N GLY A 480 -19.68 10.92 22.32
CA GLY A 480 -18.72 10.86 23.43
C GLY A 480 -17.86 12.11 23.63
N THR A 481 -17.85 13.06 22.69
CA THR A 481 -16.99 14.23 22.78
C THR A 481 -17.47 15.25 23.82
N THR A 482 -16.52 15.98 24.41
CA THR A 482 -16.79 17.24 25.13
C THR A 482 -16.20 18.39 24.31
N VAL A 483 -17.03 19.33 23.86
CA VAL A 483 -16.59 20.40 22.95
C VAL A 483 -17.18 21.75 23.34
N SER A 484 -16.47 22.84 22.97
CA SER A 484 -17.05 24.18 23.02
C SER A 484 -18.05 24.36 21.88
N THR A 485 -19.15 25.07 22.13
CA THR A 485 -20.14 25.41 21.09
C THR A 485 -19.69 26.58 20.21
N ARG A 486 -18.46 27.07 20.37
CA ARG A 486 -17.87 28.11 19.52
C ARG A 486 -17.91 27.65 18.06
N ARG A 487 -18.29 28.56 17.15
CA ARG A 487 -18.23 28.28 15.71
C ARG A 487 -16.78 28.24 15.22
N LEU A 488 -16.44 27.19 14.50
CA LEU A 488 -15.16 26.98 13.83
C LEU A 488 -15.33 27.16 12.32
N ALA A 489 -14.29 27.71 11.68
CA ALA A 489 -14.23 27.80 10.23
C ALA A 489 -13.93 26.43 9.61
N ASP A 490 -14.40 26.21 8.38
CA ASP A 490 -14.02 25.05 7.58
C ASP A 490 -12.48 25.00 7.47
N GLY A 491 -11.87 23.89 7.89
CA GLY A 491 -10.42 23.73 7.95
C GLY A 491 -9.73 24.47 9.10
N ALA A 492 -10.42 24.78 10.21
CA ALA A 492 -9.80 25.37 11.41
C ALA A 492 -8.63 24.53 11.96
N GLY A 493 -7.58 25.20 12.46
CA GLY A 493 -6.29 24.60 12.79
C GLY A 493 -5.40 24.31 11.57
N GLU A 494 -4.14 23.96 11.83
CA GLU A 494 -3.16 23.66 10.80
C GLU A 494 -3.58 22.48 9.91
N GLY A 495 -3.25 22.57 8.61
CA GLY A 495 -3.50 21.49 7.66
C GLY A 495 -2.60 20.27 7.93
N TRP A 496 -2.89 19.16 7.23
CA TRP A 496 -2.06 17.94 7.25
C TRP A 496 -1.87 17.30 8.62
N GLY A 497 -2.79 17.56 9.57
CA GLY A 497 -2.84 16.85 10.84
C GLY A 497 -2.11 17.53 12.00
N ASP A 498 -1.46 18.69 11.79
CA ASP A 498 -0.77 19.41 12.87
C ASP A 498 -1.73 20.21 13.78
N THR A 499 -2.86 19.60 14.12
CA THR A 499 -3.89 20.15 15.01
C THR A 499 -3.71 19.60 16.43
N ARG A 500 -2.46 19.48 16.87
CA ARG A 500 -2.12 18.80 18.14
C ARG A 500 -2.41 19.70 19.35
N PRO A 501 -3.15 19.20 20.36
CA PRO A 501 -3.28 19.89 21.64
C PRO A 501 -1.97 19.77 22.46
N PRO A 502 -1.75 20.65 23.46
CA PRO A 502 -0.60 20.54 24.36
C PRO A 502 -0.73 19.40 25.40
N GLY A 503 -1.86 18.68 25.43
CA GLY A 503 -2.15 17.63 26.40
C GLY A 503 -1.23 16.42 26.27
N ARG A 504 -0.44 16.16 27.32
CA ARG A 504 0.50 15.02 27.39
C ARG A 504 -0.07 13.79 28.08
N TRP A 505 -1.04 13.97 28.99
CA TRP A 505 -1.69 12.87 29.70
C TRP A 505 -2.81 12.30 28.84
N VAL A 506 -2.44 11.48 27.86
CA VAL A 506 -3.35 10.82 26.93
C VAL A 506 -2.87 9.40 26.70
N GLY A 507 -3.70 8.43 27.08
CA GLY A 507 -3.33 7.02 27.06
C GLY A 507 -4.08 6.25 28.14
N GLY A 508 -3.48 5.17 28.63
CA GLY A 508 -4.15 4.32 29.61
C GLY A 508 -3.35 3.07 29.93
N ALA A 509 -3.99 2.20 30.70
CA ALA A 509 -3.50 0.86 31.03
C ALA A 509 -4.57 -0.19 30.71
N THR A 510 -4.12 -1.38 30.31
CA THR A 510 -4.98 -2.50 29.93
C THR A 510 -4.34 -3.81 30.33
N ASP A 511 -5.15 -4.78 30.75
CA ASP A 511 -4.74 -6.17 30.96
C ASP A 511 -5.01 -7.06 29.72
N GLY A 512 -5.48 -6.44 28.62
CA GLY A 512 -5.91 -7.12 27.41
C GLY A 512 -7.40 -7.47 27.38
N THR A 513 -8.10 -7.36 28.50
CA THR A 513 -9.55 -7.58 28.62
C THR A 513 -10.27 -6.28 29.00
N TYR A 514 -9.85 -5.65 30.10
CA TYR A 514 -10.36 -4.39 30.63
C TYR A 514 -9.33 -3.28 30.51
N ALA A 515 -9.78 -2.03 30.67
CA ALA A 515 -8.93 -0.87 30.50
C ALA A 515 -9.38 0.34 31.31
N ALA A 516 -8.40 1.14 31.72
CA ALA A 516 -8.62 2.53 32.10
C ALA A 516 -7.91 3.41 31.07
N VAL A 517 -8.67 4.22 30.35
CA VAL A 517 -8.18 5.12 29.29
C VAL A 517 -8.64 6.53 29.59
N GLY A 518 -7.75 7.51 29.42
CA GLY A 518 -8.02 8.91 29.69
C GLY A 518 -7.35 9.84 28.70
N GLN A 519 -7.99 11.00 28.51
CA GLN A 519 -7.49 12.10 27.70
C GLN A 519 -7.64 13.38 28.50
N HIS A 520 -6.52 14.05 28.80
CA HIS A 520 -6.54 15.44 29.21
C HIS A 520 -6.84 16.31 27.97
N LEU A 521 -8.09 16.69 27.81
CA LEU A 521 -8.60 17.30 26.60
C LEU A 521 -8.35 18.80 26.63
N ASN A 522 -7.76 19.32 25.55
CA ASN A 522 -7.76 20.74 25.23
C ASN A 522 -8.58 20.89 23.95
N GLY A 523 -9.62 21.74 23.95
CA GLY A 523 -10.48 21.90 22.78
C GLY A 523 -9.78 22.63 21.64
N LEU A 524 -9.91 22.14 20.40
CA LEU A 524 -9.36 22.81 19.21
C LEU A 524 -9.83 24.27 19.13
N GLU A 525 -8.87 25.21 19.07
CA GLU A 525 -9.11 26.66 19.02
C GLU A 525 -10.10 27.16 20.09
N SER A 526 -10.08 26.54 21.27
CA SER A 526 -10.98 26.82 22.38
C SER A 526 -10.23 26.96 23.70
N THR A 527 -10.87 27.62 24.67
CA THR A 527 -10.38 27.69 26.07
C THR A 527 -10.83 26.49 26.91
N LEU A 528 -11.54 25.52 26.32
CA LEU A 528 -12.01 24.31 26.98
C LEU A 528 -10.84 23.42 27.39
N VAL A 529 -10.78 23.04 28.68
CA VAL A 529 -9.86 22.06 29.23
C VAL A 529 -10.64 21.13 30.17
N VAL A 530 -10.51 19.80 30.00
CA VAL A 530 -11.22 18.77 30.78
C VAL A 530 -10.32 17.59 31.09
#